data_AF-A0A257RJR9-F1
#
_entry.id   AF-A0A257RJR9-F1
#
_cell.length_a   1.000
_cell.length_b   1.000
_cell.length_c   1.000
_cell.angle_alpha   90.00
_cell.angle_beta   90.00
_cell.angle_gamma   90.00
#
_symmetry.space_group_name_H-M   'P 1'
#
loop_
_entity.id
_entity.type
_entity.pdbx_description
1 polymer ?
#
loop_
_entity_poly.entity_id
_entity_poly.type
_entity_poly.pdbx_seq_one_letter_code
_entity_poly.pdbx_strand_id
1 'polypeptide(L)'
;MLRRVVKAALAASLVAAVPAALAGGAGLVPPRNPAHNVPADPAYSLAAGVSYRMGQPLPPCWRWRATSFALDGASGACVAAEVAATDHAHALEHLAPLRLPRDWARLSVAEQLFVLADVERVSRGEPPILGLSRVLDAEAQVGAAHDADPVASAPVAGATGAYTANWAGGDNALDANYSWMYLDGWAGAATTNLDCTAAGAPGCWGHRDNILVDAAREPCPEGGCALVMGAGYLARAAGNGYGSFSELIVQVAGASPPLFYTWRQALAAGARP
;
A
#
# COMPACT_ATOMS: atom_id res chain seq x y z
N MET A 1 24.46 -27.43 71.51
CA MET A 1 24.05 -26.19 70.80
C MET A 1 24.08 -26.45 69.31
N LEU A 2 22.91 -26.72 68.73
CA LEU A 2 22.68 -27.08 67.32
C LEU A 2 22.81 -25.84 66.42
N ARG A 3 23.75 -25.84 65.46
CA ARG A 3 23.76 -24.90 64.34
C ARG A 3 22.88 -25.46 63.21
N ARG A 4 21.72 -24.84 62.99
CA ARG A 4 20.81 -25.15 61.88
C ARG A 4 21.42 -24.69 60.56
N VAL A 5 21.67 -25.65 59.67
CA VAL A 5 22.03 -25.41 58.27
C VAL A 5 20.74 -25.13 57.50
N VAL A 6 20.57 -23.90 56.98
CA VAL A 6 19.48 -23.56 56.07
C VAL A 6 19.96 -23.90 54.65
N LYS A 7 19.40 -24.97 54.07
CA LYS A 7 19.56 -25.28 52.64
C LYS A 7 18.57 -24.42 51.85
N ALA A 8 19.07 -23.49 51.05
CA ALA A 8 18.27 -22.78 50.06
C ALA A 8 17.91 -23.75 48.93
N ALA A 9 16.62 -24.03 48.74
CA ALA A 9 16.11 -24.79 47.61
C ALA A 9 15.96 -23.84 46.42
N LEU A 10 16.73 -24.03 45.35
CA LEU A 10 16.44 -23.43 44.05
C LEU A 10 15.17 -24.10 43.50
N ALA A 11 14.08 -23.35 43.39
CA ALA A 11 12.93 -23.74 42.60
C ALA A 11 13.26 -23.53 41.12
N ALA A 12 13.62 -24.59 40.41
CA ALA A 12 13.71 -24.59 38.96
C ALA A 12 12.30 -24.43 38.38
N SER A 13 12.01 -23.26 37.81
CA SER A 13 10.76 -23.02 37.09
C SER A 13 10.83 -23.78 35.76
N LEU A 14 10.14 -24.92 35.70
CA LEU A 14 9.84 -25.62 34.45
C LEU A 14 8.90 -24.73 33.63
N VAL A 15 9.46 -23.98 32.68
CA VAL A 15 8.67 -23.41 31.59
C VAL A 15 8.20 -24.60 30.75
N ALA A 16 6.94 -24.97 30.90
CA ALA A 16 6.29 -25.90 29.99
C ALA A 16 6.28 -25.25 28.60
N ALA A 17 7.14 -25.74 27.71
CA ALA A 17 7.06 -25.43 26.30
C ALA A 17 5.71 -25.94 25.79
N VAL A 18 4.79 -25.02 25.54
CA VAL A 18 3.57 -25.32 24.80
C VAL A 18 4.03 -25.71 23.39
N PRO A 19 3.73 -26.93 22.90
CA PRO A 19 4.02 -27.25 21.52
C PRO A 19 3.16 -26.31 20.67
N ALA A 20 3.79 -25.48 19.85
CA ALA A 20 3.11 -24.79 18.78
C ALA A 20 2.53 -25.87 17.87
N ALA A 21 1.23 -26.08 17.96
CA ALA A 21 0.51 -26.93 17.04
C ALA A 21 0.69 -26.32 15.63
N LEU A 22 1.44 -27.02 14.78
CA LEU A 22 1.42 -26.84 13.34
C LEU A 22 0.03 -27.22 12.84
N ALA A 23 -0.91 -26.28 12.91
CA ALA A 23 -2.17 -26.34 12.20
C ALA A 23 -1.97 -25.58 10.88
N GLY A 24 -1.91 -26.33 9.78
CA GLY A 24 -1.92 -25.78 8.43
C GLY A 24 -3.24 -25.08 8.17
N GLY A 25 -3.25 -23.76 8.34
CA GLY A 25 -4.19 -22.88 7.65
C GLY A 25 -3.63 -22.59 6.26
N ALA A 26 -4.32 -23.05 5.22
CA ALA A 26 -4.03 -22.67 3.83
C ALA A 26 -4.55 -21.25 3.53
N GLY A 27 -4.23 -20.29 4.41
CA GLY A 27 -4.45 -18.87 4.16
C GLY A 27 -3.22 -18.29 3.47
N LEU A 28 -3.40 -17.26 2.65
CA LEU A 28 -2.31 -16.34 2.36
C LEU A 28 -1.77 -15.88 3.72
N VAL A 29 -0.48 -16.11 3.99
CA VAL A 29 0.18 -15.57 5.17
C VAL A 29 0.96 -14.37 4.66
N PRO A 30 0.39 -13.15 4.72
CA PRO A 30 1.16 -11.93 4.52
C PRO A 30 2.46 -11.99 5.33
N PRO A 31 3.61 -11.63 4.73
CA PRO A 31 3.77 -10.82 3.52
C PRO A 31 3.81 -11.58 2.19
N ARG A 32 3.38 -12.86 2.12
CA ARG A 32 3.39 -13.58 0.82
C ARG A 32 2.40 -12.98 -0.17
N ASN A 33 2.86 -12.82 -1.41
CA ASN A 33 2.04 -12.36 -2.53
C ASN A 33 0.91 -13.36 -2.86
N PRO A 34 -0.27 -12.88 -3.28
CA PRO A 34 -1.32 -13.73 -3.81
C PRO A 34 -0.82 -14.58 -4.98
N ALA A 35 -1.38 -15.78 -5.15
CA ALA A 35 -0.99 -16.67 -6.25
C ALA A 35 -1.45 -16.15 -7.63
N HIS A 36 -2.41 -15.24 -7.65
CA HIS A 36 -3.00 -14.62 -8.83
C HIS A 36 -3.60 -13.26 -8.44
N ASN A 37 -3.83 -12.40 -9.42
CA ASN A 37 -4.52 -11.13 -9.20
C ASN A 37 -5.89 -11.36 -8.56
N VAL A 38 -6.28 -10.47 -7.65
CA VAL A 38 -7.58 -10.47 -7.00
C VAL A 38 -8.45 -9.40 -7.68
N PRO A 39 -9.37 -9.79 -8.59
CA PRO A 39 -10.23 -8.83 -9.26
C PRO A 39 -11.05 -8.04 -8.24
N ALA A 40 -11.26 -6.76 -8.50
CA ALA A 40 -12.10 -5.92 -7.65
C ALA A 40 -13.54 -6.45 -7.58
N ASP A 41 -14.05 -6.65 -6.36
CA ASP A 41 -15.43 -7.04 -6.08
C ASP A 41 -16.02 -6.15 -4.97
N PRO A 42 -16.91 -5.19 -5.28
CA PRO A 42 -17.50 -4.95 -6.59
C PRO A 42 -16.50 -4.31 -7.57
N ALA A 43 -16.73 -4.54 -8.87
CA ALA A 43 -16.02 -3.81 -9.91
C ALA A 43 -16.37 -2.31 -9.83
N TYR A 44 -15.38 -1.46 -9.60
CA TYR A 44 -15.55 -0.01 -9.46
C TYR A 44 -15.14 0.78 -10.72
N SER A 45 -14.27 0.21 -11.57
CA SER A 45 -13.73 0.82 -12.78
C SER A 45 -14.16 0.12 -14.08
N LEU A 46 -13.85 0.74 -15.22
CA LEU A 46 -14.09 0.16 -16.54
C LEU A 46 -13.15 -1.02 -16.80
N ALA A 47 -13.70 -2.14 -17.27
CA ALA A 47 -12.92 -3.32 -17.59
C ALA A 47 -12.35 -3.25 -19.03
N ALA A 48 -11.06 -3.58 -19.18
CA ALA A 48 -10.42 -3.68 -20.48
C ALA A 48 -11.14 -4.71 -21.37
N GLY A 49 -11.34 -4.36 -22.64
CA GLY A 49 -12.04 -5.23 -23.61
C GLY A 49 -13.55 -5.28 -23.46
N VAL A 50 -14.15 -4.56 -22.50
CA VAL A 50 -15.60 -4.46 -22.35
C VAL A 50 -16.14 -3.24 -23.09
N SER A 51 -17.15 -3.47 -23.94
CA SER A 51 -17.83 -2.41 -24.68
C SER A 51 -19.07 -1.92 -23.93
N TYR A 52 -19.06 -0.64 -23.54
CA TYR A 52 -20.20 0.02 -22.91
C TYR A 52 -21.02 0.80 -23.95
N ARG A 53 -22.35 0.62 -23.93
CA ARG A 53 -23.36 1.30 -24.76
C ARG A 53 -24.05 2.39 -23.93
N MET A 54 -24.25 3.55 -24.53
CA MET A 54 -24.93 4.68 -23.91
C MET A 54 -26.23 4.27 -23.20
N GLY A 55 -26.42 4.75 -21.97
CA GLY A 55 -27.60 4.49 -21.16
C GLY A 55 -27.54 3.22 -20.33
N GLN A 56 -26.52 2.36 -20.51
CA GLN A 56 -26.30 1.25 -19.57
C GLN A 56 -25.65 1.74 -18.27
N PRO A 57 -25.87 1.06 -17.15
CA PRO A 57 -25.14 1.33 -15.91
C PRO A 57 -23.63 1.24 -16.13
N LEU A 58 -22.89 2.24 -15.63
CA LEU A 58 -21.43 2.22 -15.59
C LEU A 58 -20.96 1.81 -14.18
N PRO A 59 -19.73 1.32 -14.05
CA PRO A 59 -19.07 1.15 -12.76
C PRO A 59 -19.08 2.47 -11.94
N PRO A 60 -19.17 2.41 -10.61
CA PRO A 60 -19.32 3.58 -9.73
C PRO A 60 -18.33 4.74 -9.92
N CYS A 61 -17.12 4.47 -10.41
CA CYS A 61 -16.12 5.51 -10.66
C CYS A 61 -16.31 6.24 -11.99
N TRP A 62 -17.32 5.87 -12.77
CA TRP A 62 -17.54 6.41 -14.11
C TRP A 62 -18.98 6.85 -14.32
N ARG A 63 -19.15 7.94 -15.06
CA ARG A 63 -20.45 8.46 -15.46
C ARG A 63 -20.50 8.79 -16.94
N TRP A 64 -21.70 8.74 -17.52
CA TRP A 64 -21.92 9.22 -18.88
C TRP A 64 -21.78 10.74 -18.96
N ARG A 65 -21.08 11.22 -19.99
CA ARG A 65 -21.05 12.61 -20.44
C ARG A 65 -21.36 12.66 -21.92
N ALA A 66 -22.61 12.97 -22.25
CA ALA A 66 -23.12 12.95 -23.62
C ALA A 66 -22.81 11.61 -24.32
N THR A 67 -21.92 11.61 -25.33
CA THR A 67 -21.51 10.42 -26.09
C THR A 67 -20.26 9.71 -25.56
N SER A 68 -19.70 10.17 -24.44
CA SER A 68 -18.52 9.56 -23.80
C SER A 68 -18.78 9.22 -22.34
N PHE A 69 -17.79 8.60 -21.69
CA PHE A 69 -17.71 8.48 -20.24
C PHE A 69 -16.75 9.54 -19.68
N ALA A 70 -16.89 9.83 -18.39
CA ALA A 70 -15.95 10.64 -17.63
C ALA A 70 -15.73 10.02 -16.25
N LEU A 71 -14.48 10.08 -15.81
CA LEU A 71 -14.08 9.71 -14.47
C LEU A 71 -14.82 10.57 -13.43
N ASP A 72 -15.28 9.93 -12.38
CA ASP A 72 -15.92 10.51 -11.19
C ASP A 72 -15.30 9.90 -9.92
N GLY A 73 -13.96 9.78 -9.93
CA GLY A 73 -13.17 9.08 -8.92
C GLY A 73 -13.35 9.60 -7.48
N ALA A 74 -13.63 10.89 -7.31
CA ALA A 74 -13.89 11.48 -6.00
C ALA A 74 -15.34 11.33 -5.51
N SER A 75 -16.23 10.72 -6.31
CA SER A 75 -17.63 10.54 -5.91
C SER A 75 -17.74 9.57 -4.73
N GLY A 76 -18.71 9.81 -3.84
CA GLY A 76 -18.93 8.91 -2.69
C GLY A 76 -19.29 7.48 -3.12
N ALA A 77 -19.87 7.29 -4.30
CA ALA A 77 -20.17 5.97 -4.85
C ALA A 77 -18.90 5.22 -5.31
N CYS A 78 -17.96 5.93 -5.98
CA CYS A 78 -16.67 5.37 -6.36
C CYS A 78 -15.87 4.95 -5.13
N VAL A 79 -15.65 5.88 -4.19
CA VAL A 79 -14.89 5.64 -2.96
C VAL A 79 -15.49 4.47 -2.17
N ALA A 80 -16.82 4.40 -2.04
CA ALA A 80 -17.46 3.29 -1.34
C ALA A 80 -17.26 1.93 -2.05
N ALA A 81 -17.25 1.91 -3.38
CA ALA A 81 -17.03 0.68 -4.16
C ALA A 81 -15.57 0.21 -4.08
N GLU A 82 -14.61 1.12 -4.13
CA GLU A 82 -13.18 0.80 -3.98
C GLU A 82 -12.84 0.33 -2.57
N VAL A 83 -13.43 0.96 -1.53
CA VAL A 83 -13.30 0.47 -0.15
C VAL A 83 -13.91 -0.93 -0.03
N ALA A 84 -15.09 -1.18 -0.61
CA ALA A 84 -15.70 -2.51 -0.59
C ALA A 84 -14.85 -3.57 -1.32
N ALA A 85 -14.23 -3.20 -2.46
CA ALA A 85 -13.31 -4.08 -3.17
C ALA A 85 -12.05 -4.39 -2.36
N THR A 86 -11.49 -3.37 -1.69
CA THR A 86 -10.35 -3.56 -0.78
C THR A 86 -10.74 -4.42 0.41
N ASP A 87 -11.91 -4.21 1.01
CA ASP A 87 -12.43 -5.04 2.10
C ASP A 87 -12.62 -6.51 1.67
N HIS A 88 -13.07 -6.75 0.43
CA HIS A 88 -13.15 -8.09 -0.14
C HIS A 88 -11.76 -8.73 -0.23
N ALA A 89 -10.77 -8.03 -0.78
CA ALA A 89 -9.40 -8.51 -0.88
C ALA A 89 -8.76 -8.75 0.51
N HIS A 90 -8.99 -7.84 1.47
CA HIS A 90 -8.58 -7.99 2.86
C HIS A 90 -9.18 -9.24 3.49
N ALA A 91 -10.47 -9.53 3.25
CA ALA A 91 -11.13 -10.71 3.79
C ALA A 91 -10.50 -12.02 3.26
N LEU A 92 -10.08 -12.07 1.99
CA LEU A 92 -9.35 -13.21 1.41
C LEU A 92 -7.98 -13.42 2.05
N GLU A 93 -7.38 -12.36 2.58
CA GLU A 93 -6.12 -12.39 3.34
C GLU A 93 -6.31 -12.47 4.86
N HIS A 94 -7.56 -12.60 5.33
CA HIS A 94 -7.93 -12.61 6.75
C HIS A 94 -7.54 -11.32 7.51
N LEU A 95 -7.57 -10.19 6.82
CA LEU A 95 -7.32 -8.85 7.36
C LEU A 95 -8.63 -8.17 7.76
N ALA A 96 -8.52 -7.15 8.60
CA ALA A 96 -9.66 -6.31 8.96
C ALA A 96 -10.03 -5.35 7.80
N PRO A 97 -11.30 -4.89 7.74
CA PRO A 97 -11.74 -3.93 6.71
C PRO A 97 -10.98 -2.59 6.75
N LEU A 98 -10.70 -2.03 5.58
CA LEU A 98 -10.08 -0.73 5.39
C LEU A 98 -10.87 0.37 6.11
N ARG A 99 -10.18 1.11 6.99
CA ARG A 99 -10.75 2.29 7.65
C ARG A 99 -10.04 3.56 7.20
N LEU A 100 -10.72 4.32 6.34
CA LEU A 100 -10.29 5.64 5.92
C LEU A 100 -10.49 6.67 7.05
N PRO A 101 -9.62 7.70 7.13
CA PRO A 101 -9.78 8.80 8.07
C PRO A 101 -11.05 9.62 7.76
N ARG A 102 -11.64 10.23 8.79
CA ARG A 102 -12.93 10.95 8.68
C ARG A 102 -12.89 12.16 7.73
N ASP A 103 -11.71 12.67 7.46
CA ASP A 103 -11.44 13.78 6.56
C ASP A 103 -10.83 13.33 5.22
N TRP A 104 -10.94 12.05 4.85
CA TRP A 104 -10.43 11.48 3.59
C TRP A 104 -10.64 12.38 2.35
N ALA A 105 -11.86 12.87 2.16
CA ALA A 105 -12.21 13.72 1.02
C ALA A 105 -11.54 15.12 1.02
N ARG A 106 -10.90 15.51 2.12
CA ARG A 106 -10.14 16.76 2.27
C ARG A 106 -8.63 16.56 2.20
N LEU A 107 -8.16 15.30 2.27
CA LEU A 107 -6.76 14.98 2.07
C LEU A 107 -6.35 15.26 0.63
N SER A 108 -5.12 15.73 0.45
CA SER A 108 -4.47 15.72 -0.85
C SER A 108 -4.24 14.29 -1.34
N VAL A 109 -4.03 14.10 -2.65
CA VAL A 109 -3.74 12.77 -3.20
C VAL A 109 -2.50 12.13 -2.58
N ALA A 110 -1.48 12.94 -2.28
CA ALA A 110 -0.27 12.46 -1.60
C ALA A 110 -0.59 11.91 -0.20
N GLU A 111 -1.39 12.64 0.59
CA GLU A 111 -1.85 12.19 1.90
C GLU A 111 -2.76 10.95 1.81
N GLN A 112 -3.58 10.85 0.77
CA GLN A 112 -4.40 9.65 0.51
C GLN A 112 -3.55 8.42 0.24
N LEU A 113 -2.56 8.51 -0.67
CA LEU A 113 -1.63 7.42 -0.97
C LEU A 113 -0.85 6.99 0.28
N PHE A 114 -0.33 7.96 1.05
CA PHE A 114 0.36 7.68 2.31
C PHE A 114 -0.50 6.93 3.33
N VAL A 115 -1.76 7.34 3.50
CA VAL A 115 -2.69 6.67 4.41
C VAL A 115 -2.95 5.22 3.96
N LEU A 116 -3.11 5.00 2.65
CA LEU A 116 -3.38 3.67 2.11
C LEU A 116 -2.17 2.75 2.31
N ALA A 117 -0.98 3.21 1.93
CA ALA A 117 0.26 2.46 2.14
C ALA A 117 0.44 2.04 3.61
N ASP A 118 0.21 2.96 4.56
CA ASP A 118 0.32 2.64 5.98
C ASP A 118 -0.78 1.71 6.50
N VAL A 119 -2.02 1.80 6.00
CA VAL A 119 -3.05 0.82 6.34
C VAL A 119 -2.65 -0.57 5.84
N GLU A 120 -2.17 -0.69 4.60
CA GLU A 120 -1.74 -1.97 4.03
C GLU A 120 -0.57 -2.58 4.81
N ARG A 121 0.42 -1.75 5.16
CA ARG A 121 1.59 -2.14 5.96
C ARG A 121 1.20 -2.60 7.36
N VAL A 122 0.48 -1.76 8.11
CA VAL A 122 0.13 -2.06 9.50
C VAL A 122 -0.83 -3.26 9.60
N SER A 123 -1.73 -3.43 8.64
CA SER A 123 -2.62 -4.60 8.58
C SER A 123 -1.84 -5.91 8.49
N ARG A 124 -0.63 -5.88 7.91
CA ARG A 124 0.25 -7.04 7.71
C ARG A 124 1.40 -7.11 8.72
N GLY A 125 1.35 -6.29 9.77
CA GLY A 125 2.34 -6.29 10.84
C GLY A 125 3.64 -5.55 10.53
N GLU A 126 3.72 -4.87 9.39
CA GLU A 126 4.86 -4.01 9.05
C GLU A 126 4.76 -2.67 9.80
N PRO A 127 5.89 -2.08 10.23
CA PRO A 127 5.89 -0.73 10.78
C PRO A 127 5.35 0.28 9.77
N PRO A 128 4.56 1.29 10.21
CA PRO A 128 4.12 2.35 9.33
C PRO A 128 5.31 3.22 8.88
N ILE A 129 5.18 3.80 7.71
CA ILE A 129 5.98 4.92 7.22
C ILE A 129 5.75 6.11 8.17
N LEU A 130 6.81 6.83 8.52
CA LEU A 130 6.74 7.91 9.51
C LEU A 130 5.86 9.09 9.04
N GLY A 131 5.95 9.41 7.75
CA GLY A 131 5.23 10.54 7.16
C GLY A 131 5.72 10.94 5.77
N LEU A 132 5.07 11.98 5.25
CA LEU A 132 5.35 12.59 3.95
C LEU A 132 6.39 13.71 4.04
N SER A 133 7.34 13.68 3.11
CA SER A 133 8.40 14.68 2.93
C SER A 133 8.19 15.45 1.63
N ARG A 134 8.25 16.78 1.69
CA ARG A 134 8.13 17.63 0.49
C ARG A 134 9.25 17.40 -0.53
N VAL A 135 10.43 16.99 -0.08
CA VAL A 135 11.55 16.67 -0.97
C VAL A 135 11.24 15.42 -1.77
N LEU A 136 10.65 14.41 -1.14
CA LEU A 136 10.27 13.17 -1.81
C LEU A 136 9.02 13.36 -2.67
N ASP A 137 8.06 14.19 -2.27
CA ASP A 137 6.92 14.55 -3.12
C ASP A 137 7.38 15.15 -4.45
N ALA A 138 8.44 15.96 -4.45
CA ALA A 138 8.98 16.55 -5.68
C ALA A 138 9.52 15.47 -6.64
N GLU A 139 10.28 14.49 -6.12
CA GLU A 139 10.77 13.36 -6.92
C GLU A 139 9.62 12.46 -7.39
N ALA A 140 8.66 12.17 -6.51
CA ALA A 140 7.47 11.40 -6.84
C ALA A 140 6.65 12.09 -7.95
N GLN A 141 6.48 13.41 -7.86
CA GLN A 141 5.77 14.20 -8.86
C GLN A 141 6.43 14.15 -10.25
N VAL A 142 7.76 14.01 -10.33
CA VAL A 142 8.45 13.77 -11.60
C VAL A 142 8.04 12.42 -12.19
N GLY A 143 7.99 11.37 -11.38
CA GLY A 143 7.49 10.05 -11.81
C GLY A 143 6.06 10.11 -12.35
N ALA A 144 5.14 10.75 -11.60
CA ALA A 144 3.77 10.95 -12.05
C ALA A 144 3.67 11.76 -13.37
N ALA A 145 4.55 12.74 -13.57
CA ALA A 145 4.60 13.51 -14.82
C ALA A 145 5.14 12.74 -16.02
N HIS A 146 5.84 11.62 -15.79
CA HIS A 146 6.53 10.84 -16.82
C HIS A 146 5.99 9.43 -17.02
N ASP A 147 4.89 9.07 -16.34
CA ASP A 147 4.31 7.73 -16.37
C ASP A 147 5.34 6.64 -15.99
N ALA A 148 6.09 6.90 -14.93
CA ALA A 148 7.20 6.06 -14.51
C ALA A 148 7.38 6.06 -13.00
N ASP A 149 7.99 4.99 -12.50
CA ASP A 149 8.42 4.91 -11.11
C ASP A 149 9.38 6.07 -10.80
N PRO A 150 9.19 6.77 -9.67
CA PRO A 150 10.08 7.84 -9.28
C PRO A 150 11.45 7.31 -8.84
N VAL A 151 12.48 8.13 -9.03
CA VAL A 151 13.85 7.83 -8.61
C VAL A 151 14.19 8.70 -7.42
N ALA A 152 14.76 8.13 -6.35
CA ALA A 152 15.29 8.93 -5.24
C ALA A 152 16.67 9.50 -5.59
N SER A 153 16.73 10.73 -6.12
CA SER A 153 18.00 11.40 -6.44
C SER A 153 18.34 12.57 -5.51
N ALA A 154 17.34 13.16 -4.88
CA ALA A 154 17.52 14.29 -3.97
C ALA A 154 18.21 13.90 -2.65
N PRO A 155 19.04 14.79 -2.07
CA PRO A 155 19.63 14.56 -0.76
C PRO A 155 18.54 14.63 0.33
N VAL A 156 18.27 13.49 0.97
CA VAL A 156 17.29 13.36 2.05
C VAL A 156 18.01 13.09 3.37
N ALA A 157 17.66 13.86 4.40
CA ALA A 157 18.27 13.71 5.73
C ALA A 157 18.02 12.29 6.29
N GLY A 158 19.11 11.63 6.68
CA GLY A 158 19.07 10.27 7.22
C GLY A 158 18.92 9.16 6.18
N ALA A 159 18.80 9.47 4.89
CA ALA A 159 18.63 8.44 3.86
C ALA A 159 19.83 7.48 3.82
N THR A 160 19.54 6.18 3.80
CA THR A 160 20.56 5.12 3.76
C THR A 160 21.02 4.81 2.34
N GLY A 161 20.26 5.26 1.34
CA GLY A 161 20.41 4.90 -0.07
C GLY A 161 19.44 3.81 -0.54
N ALA A 162 18.76 3.12 0.38
CA ALA A 162 17.71 2.16 0.04
C ALA A 162 16.36 2.87 -0.15
N TYR A 163 15.66 2.54 -1.24
CA TYR A 163 14.32 3.04 -1.53
C TYR A 163 13.55 2.06 -2.42
N THR A 164 12.23 2.17 -2.38
CA THR A 164 11.29 1.50 -3.27
C THR A 164 10.36 2.56 -3.89
N ALA A 165 9.80 2.26 -5.05
CA ALA A 165 9.04 3.24 -5.83
C ALA A 165 7.99 2.55 -6.67
N ASN A 166 6.82 3.17 -6.79
CA ASN A 166 5.72 2.65 -7.58
C ASN A 166 5.11 3.74 -8.45
N TRP A 167 4.58 3.34 -9.60
CA TRP A 167 3.75 4.14 -10.49
C TRP A 167 2.57 3.34 -10.99
N ALA A 168 1.43 4.01 -11.15
CA ALA A 168 0.28 3.47 -11.86
C ALA A 168 -0.59 4.58 -12.46
N GLY A 169 -1.24 4.26 -13.56
CA GLY A 169 -2.47 4.96 -13.95
C GLY A 169 -3.65 4.44 -13.13
N GLY A 170 -4.55 5.32 -12.70
CA GLY A 170 -5.73 4.90 -11.94
C GLY A 170 -6.87 5.92 -11.89
N ASP A 171 -8.00 5.51 -11.34
CA ASP A 171 -9.19 6.35 -11.12
C ASP A 171 -8.95 7.37 -10.00
N ASN A 172 -8.34 6.94 -8.90
CA ASN A 172 -7.89 7.75 -7.78
C ASN A 172 -6.83 7.00 -6.95
N ALA A 173 -6.48 7.52 -5.77
CA ALA A 173 -5.47 6.91 -4.90
C ALA A 173 -5.84 5.48 -4.43
N LEU A 174 -7.12 5.18 -4.19
CA LEU A 174 -7.59 3.84 -3.82
C LEU A 174 -7.35 2.84 -4.95
N ASP A 175 -7.69 3.20 -6.19
CA ASP A 175 -7.45 2.34 -7.36
C ASP A 175 -5.96 2.12 -7.63
N ALA A 176 -5.13 3.15 -7.50
CA ALA A 176 -3.67 3.01 -7.63
C ALA A 176 -3.12 2.03 -6.57
N ASN A 177 -3.49 2.21 -5.30
CA ASN A 177 -3.13 1.26 -4.24
C ASN A 177 -3.67 -0.15 -4.50
N TYR A 178 -4.92 -0.28 -4.92
CA TYR A 178 -5.52 -1.58 -5.22
C TYR A 178 -4.77 -2.28 -6.36
N SER A 179 -4.36 -1.52 -7.39
CA SER A 179 -3.57 -2.04 -8.50
C SER A 179 -2.22 -2.56 -8.04
N TRP A 180 -1.48 -1.79 -7.23
CA TRP A 180 -0.21 -2.21 -6.66
C TRP A 180 -0.32 -3.40 -5.70
N MET A 181 -1.39 -3.46 -4.89
CA MET A 181 -1.56 -4.49 -3.87
C MET A 181 -2.21 -5.77 -4.39
N TYR A 182 -3.08 -5.72 -5.39
CA TYR A 182 -3.97 -6.84 -5.72
C TYR A 182 -3.99 -7.20 -7.20
N LEU A 183 -3.54 -6.32 -8.09
CA LEU A 183 -3.52 -6.57 -9.55
C LEU A 183 -2.10 -6.64 -10.14
N ASP A 184 -1.09 -6.71 -9.28
CA ASP A 184 0.31 -6.56 -9.67
C ASP A 184 0.99 -7.87 -10.14
N GLY A 185 0.28 -8.98 -10.04
CA GLY A 185 0.70 -10.27 -10.56
C GLY A 185 0.34 -10.49 -12.03
N TRP A 186 0.68 -11.68 -12.52
CA TRP A 186 0.46 -12.07 -13.91
C TRP A 186 -1.02 -12.37 -14.20
N ALA A 187 -1.59 -11.72 -15.22
CA ALA A 187 -2.94 -11.95 -15.73
C ALA A 187 -2.98 -12.25 -17.25
N GLY A 188 -1.85 -12.69 -17.82
CA GLY A 188 -1.77 -12.98 -19.25
C GLY A 188 -1.86 -11.71 -20.09
N ALA A 189 -2.75 -11.72 -21.10
CA ALA A 189 -2.97 -10.55 -21.95
C ALA A 189 -3.63 -9.36 -21.21
N ALA A 190 -4.13 -9.58 -19.99
CA ALA A 190 -4.75 -8.56 -19.15
C ALA A 190 -3.79 -8.01 -18.06
N THR A 191 -2.52 -8.42 -18.05
CA THR A 191 -1.53 -7.89 -17.09
C THR A 191 -1.33 -6.39 -17.30
N THR A 192 -1.46 -5.61 -16.22
CA THR A 192 -1.26 -4.15 -16.22
C THR A 192 0.10 -3.73 -15.71
N ASN A 193 0.74 -4.53 -14.84
CA ASN A 193 2.13 -4.33 -14.43
C ASN A 193 3.09 -4.60 -15.60
N LEU A 194 3.80 -3.55 -16.02
CA LEU A 194 4.70 -3.58 -17.18
C LEU A 194 5.93 -4.46 -16.96
N ASP A 195 6.37 -4.63 -15.71
CA ASP A 195 7.53 -5.46 -15.35
C ASP A 195 7.16 -6.93 -15.13
N CYS A 196 5.87 -7.23 -14.96
CA CYS A 196 5.34 -8.59 -14.90
C CYS A 196 5.14 -9.16 -16.32
N THR A 197 6.25 -9.52 -16.98
CA THR A 197 6.25 -9.92 -18.40
C THR A 197 5.82 -11.37 -18.67
N ALA A 198 5.78 -12.22 -17.64
CA ALA A 198 5.30 -13.60 -17.71
C ALA A 198 4.91 -14.10 -16.32
N ALA A 199 4.24 -15.26 -16.24
CA ALA A 199 3.96 -15.91 -14.96
C ALA A 199 5.26 -16.17 -14.18
N GLY A 200 5.37 -15.58 -12.99
CA GLY A 200 6.54 -15.70 -12.11
C GLY A 200 7.75 -14.86 -12.52
N ALA A 201 7.60 -13.90 -13.45
CA ALA A 201 8.65 -12.93 -13.73
C ALA A 201 8.99 -12.12 -12.46
N PRO A 202 10.25 -11.70 -12.27
CA PRO A 202 10.67 -10.97 -11.06
C PRO A 202 9.90 -9.67 -10.78
N GLY A 203 9.37 -9.03 -11.83
CA GLY A 203 8.58 -7.80 -11.68
C GLY A 203 7.16 -8.03 -11.20
N CYS A 204 6.64 -9.26 -11.25
CA CYS A 204 5.30 -9.56 -10.74
C CYS A 204 5.27 -9.40 -9.23
N TRP A 205 4.28 -8.66 -8.72
CA TRP A 205 4.16 -8.26 -7.32
C TRP A 205 5.24 -7.31 -6.79
N GLY A 206 6.07 -6.74 -7.67
CA GLY A 206 7.09 -5.77 -7.27
C GLY A 206 6.50 -4.54 -6.57
N HIS A 207 5.36 -4.01 -7.03
CA HIS A 207 4.75 -2.85 -6.39
C HIS A 207 4.19 -3.17 -5.00
N ARG A 208 3.60 -4.37 -4.84
CA ARG A 208 3.16 -4.87 -3.53
C ARG A 208 4.33 -5.04 -2.57
N ASP A 209 5.42 -5.65 -3.05
CA ASP A 209 6.63 -5.86 -2.26
C ASP A 209 7.26 -4.51 -1.86
N ASN A 210 7.19 -3.50 -2.73
CA ASN A 210 7.63 -2.13 -2.45
C ASN A 210 6.84 -1.48 -1.31
N ILE A 211 5.50 -1.60 -1.29
CA ILE A 211 4.64 -1.10 -0.20
C ILE A 211 4.92 -1.84 1.09
N LEU A 212 5.10 -3.17 1.03
CA LEU A 212 5.28 -4.04 2.19
C LEU A 212 6.75 -4.24 2.58
N VAL A 213 7.66 -3.41 2.07
CA VAL A 213 9.10 -3.55 2.34
C VAL A 213 9.39 -3.52 3.84
N ASP A 214 10.10 -4.54 4.33
CA ASP A 214 10.58 -4.63 5.70
C ASP A 214 11.86 -3.80 5.83
N ALA A 215 11.72 -2.60 6.37
CA ALA A 215 12.81 -1.66 6.55
C ALA A 215 13.95 -2.20 7.44
N ALA A 216 13.74 -3.25 8.24
CA ALA A 216 14.79 -3.86 9.05
C ALA A 216 15.61 -4.90 8.28
N ARG A 217 15.09 -5.42 7.16
CA ARG A 217 15.80 -6.37 6.29
C ARG A 217 16.64 -5.70 5.21
N GLU A 218 16.27 -4.49 4.83
CA GLU A 218 17.13 -3.64 4.03
C GLU A 218 18.39 -3.25 4.83
N PRO A 219 19.57 -3.09 4.18
CA PRO A 219 20.82 -2.78 4.87
C PRO A 219 20.68 -1.59 5.83
N CYS A 220 20.49 -1.87 7.12
CA CYS A 220 20.23 -0.86 8.13
C CYS A 220 21.48 -0.59 8.97
N PRO A 221 22.18 0.54 8.79
CA PRO A 221 23.46 0.79 9.43
C PRO A 221 23.39 0.99 10.95
N GLU A 222 22.24 1.37 11.51
CA GLU A 222 22.11 1.78 12.92
C GLU A 222 21.16 0.92 13.76
N GLY A 223 20.66 -0.21 13.24
CA GLY A 223 19.74 -1.10 13.96
C GLY A 223 18.36 -0.50 14.28
N GLY A 224 18.02 0.66 13.70
CA GLY A 224 16.79 1.42 13.93
C GLY A 224 16.38 2.23 12.71
N CYS A 225 16.21 1.56 11.56
CA CYS A 225 15.75 2.21 10.34
C CYS A 225 14.24 2.38 10.33
N ALA A 226 13.79 3.46 9.70
CA ALA A 226 12.39 3.74 9.46
C ALA A 226 12.18 4.09 7.98
N LEU A 227 10.93 4.25 7.58
CA LEU A 227 10.58 4.68 6.23
C LEU A 227 9.97 6.08 6.26
N VAL A 228 10.27 6.87 5.25
CA VAL A 228 9.59 8.13 4.92
C VAL A 228 9.14 8.07 3.47
N MET A 229 8.12 8.84 3.12
CA MET A 229 7.52 8.74 1.80
C MET A 229 7.41 10.11 1.12
N GLY A 230 7.37 10.09 -0.20
CA GLY A 230 6.78 11.13 -1.01
C GLY A 230 5.77 10.53 -1.99
N ALA A 231 4.84 11.36 -2.45
CA ALA A 231 3.83 10.94 -3.40
C ALA A 231 3.59 12.00 -4.48
N GLY A 232 3.36 11.54 -5.69
CA GLY A 232 3.16 12.35 -6.88
C GLY A 232 1.80 12.09 -7.50
N TYR A 233 1.21 13.14 -8.08
CA TYR A 233 -0.06 13.01 -8.78
C TYR A 233 -0.16 13.96 -9.96
N LEU A 234 -0.63 13.47 -11.10
CA LEU A 234 -1.01 14.29 -12.23
C LEU A 234 -2.42 13.93 -12.69
N ALA A 235 -3.36 14.85 -12.47
CA ALA A 235 -4.69 14.78 -13.07
C ALA A 235 -4.58 14.90 -14.59
N ARG A 236 -5.22 14.00 -15.34
CA ARG A 236 -5.27 14.06 -16.80
C ARG A 236 -6.68 14.37 -17.28
N ALA A 237 -6.77 15.35 -18.17
CA ALA A 237 -8.02 15.74 -18.84
C ALA A 237 -8.18 15.09 -20.24
N ALA A 238 -7.13 14.46 -20.79
CA ALA A 238 -7.13 13.89 -22.14
C ALA A 238 -6.49 12.49 -22.15
N GLY A 239 -7.12 11.52 -22.84
CA GLY A 239 -6.69 10.12 -22.94
C GLY A 239 -7.74 9.12 -22.45
N ASN A 240 -7.28 8.00 -21.88
CA ASN A 240 -8.13 6.94 -21.28
C ASN A 240 -8.91 7.38 -20.03
N GLY A 241 -8.68 8.60 -19.53
CA GLY A 241 -9.41 9.22 -18.42
C GLY A 241 -8.79 9.00 -17.04
N TYR A 242 -7.75 8.16 -16.93
CA TYR A 242 -7.06 7.87 -15.66
C TYR A 242 -6.06 8.97 -15.28
N GLY A 243 -5.92 9.23 -13.98
CA GLY A 243 -4.83 10.02 -13.42
C GLY A 243 -3.52 9.22 -13.38
N SER A 244 -2.40 9.91 -13.14
CA SER A 244 -1.09 9.29 -12.94
C SER A 244 -0.68 9.46 -11.47
N PHE A 245 -0.37 8.35 -10.80
CA PHE A 245 -0.06 8.28 -9.37
C PHE A 245 1.31 7.63 -9.19
N SER A 246 2.09 8.16 -8.26
CA SER A 246 3.36 7.58 -7.89
C SER A 246 3.62 7.72 -6.41
N GLU A 247 4.40 6.80 -5.87
CA GLU A 247 4.94 6.87 -4.52
C GLU A 247 6.42 6.50 -4.49
N LEU A 248 7.12 7.11 -3.55
CA LEU A 248 8.54 6.90 -3.31
C LEU A 248 8.74 6.69 -1.82
N ILE A 249 9.18 5.50 -1.42
CA ILE A 249 9.40 5.11 -0.03
C ILE A 249 10.90 4.99 0.19
N VAL A 250 11.46 5.79 1.10
CA VAL A 250 12.90 5.87 1.36
C VAL A 250 13.20 5.42 2.77
N GLN A 251 14.20 4.54 2.91
CA GLN A 251 14.71 4.13 4.21
C GLN A 251 15.60 5.23 4.80
N VAL A 252 15.37 5.55 6.07
CA VAL A 252 16.14 6.52 6.84
C VAL A 252 16.65 5.93 8.15
N ALA A 253 17.81 6.39 8.62
CA ALA A 253 18.43 6.03 9.89
C ALA A 253 19.01 7.27 10.58
N GLY A 254 18.92 7.33 11.92
CA GLY A 254 19.48 8.39 12.77
C GLY A 254 18.81 9.75 12.69
N ALA A 255 18.29 10.13 11.51
CA ALA A 255 17.57 11.36 11.22
C ALA A 255 16.41 11.11 10.25
N SER A 256 15.50 12.08 10.14
CA SER A 256 14.41 12.09 9.16
C SER A 256 14.32 13.48 8.53
N PRO A 257 13.91 13.59 7.25
CA PRO A 257 13.51 14.89 6.69
C PRO A 257 12.33 15.50 7.47
N PRO A 258 12.08 16.81 7.33
CA PRO A 258 10.86 17.43 7.84
C PRO A 258 9.62 16.78 7.22
N LEU A 259 8.72 16.30 8.08
CA LEU A 259 7.48 15.65 7.68
C LEU A 259 6.31 16.63 7.82
N PHE A 260 5.48 16.76 6.78
CA PHE A 260 4.32 17.68 6.83
C PHE A 260 3.01 16.97 7.15
N TYR A 261 2.94 15.67 6.90
CA TYR A 261 1.83 14.79 7.28
C TYR A 261 2.40 13.47 7.78
N THR A 262 1.82 12.89 8.85
CA THR A 262 2.39 11.75 9.58
C THR A 262 1.33 10.71 9.86
N TRP A 263 1.75 9.46 10.08
CA TRP A 263 0.81 8.38 10.43
C TRP A 263 0.01 8.70 11.69
N ARG A 264 0.66 9.36 12.67
CA ARG A 264 -0.02 9.82 13.89
C ARG A 264 -1.17 10.79 13.61
N GLN A 265 -1.05 11.66 12.61
CA GLN A 265 -2.14 12.55 12.19
C GLN A 265 -3.28 11.76 11.54
N ALA A 266 -2.96 10.80 10.67
CA ALA A 266 -3.95 9.91 10.07
C ALA A 266 -4.73 9.09 11.12
N LEU A 267 -4.04 8.51 12.11
CA LEU A 267 -4.66 7.82 13.24
C LEU A 267 -5.59 8.73 14.04
N ALA A 268 -5.18 9.97 14.31
CA ALA A 268 -6.00 10.94 15.02
C ALA A 268 -7.27 11.32 14.22
N ALA A 269 -7.18 11.32 12.88
CA ALA A 269 -8.31 11.53 11.98
C ALA A 269 -9.22 10.30 11.86
N GLY A 270 -8.71 9.10 12.18
CA GLY A 270 -9.48 7.86 12.30
C GLY A 270 -9.03 6.72 11.40
N ALA A 271 -7.92 6.86 10.68
CA ALA A 271 -7.32 5.77 9.91
C ALA A 271 -6.96 4.61 10.83
N ARG A 272 -7.23 3.36 10.42
CA ARG A 272 -6.85 2.13 11.16
C ARG A 272 -6.69 0.94 10.19
N PRO A 273 -5.85 -0.05 10.54
CA PRO A 273 -5.93 -1.38 9.96
C PRO A 273 -7.27 -2.06 10.27
#